data_AF-A0A0R3MZP3-F1
#
_entry.id   AF-A0A0R3MZP3-F1
#
_cell.length_a   1.000
_cell.length_b   1.000
_cell.length_c   1.000
_cell.angle_alpha   90.00
_cell.angle_beta   90.00
_cell.angle_gamma   90.00
#
_symmetry.space_group_name_H-M   'P 1'
#
loop_
_entity.id
_entity.type
_entity.pdbx_description
1 polymer ?
#
loop_
_entity_poly.entity_id
_entity_poly.type
_entity_poly.pdbx_seq_one_letter_code
_entity_poly.pdbx_strand_id
1 'polypeptide(L)'
;MRAVLGTSLSRSLVASLGGDCGTASEVARLIAERPEGTLDEKSLAFASKSALTRIAEDFVRRGWLTTIPSGWRVGPLPMPQAVVPFLEGAAVMHAIDPERPTSIAVVTLPPSPSSIAAALPQTGLAHASLVSTGDAFEQIADAAVDNFTILTPFLNQDGLEFVLRLYERTSAKAKCLIVRQAGDACRIVHQNSRQIRALGISACDYTIELGSGFETFHAKVGLADNELAYVGSANMTMFSRNSMELGLLSGGQAARVVANVIRAVVKVARPIPLL
;
A
#
# COMPACT_ATOMS: atom_id res chain seq x y z
N MET A 1 36.35 17.22 -12.72
CA MET A 1 35.73 16.54 -13.88
C MET A 1 34.23 16.45 -13.59
N ARG A 2 33.36 17.10 -14.39
CA ARG A 2 31.90 17.10 -14.13
C ARG A 2 31.37 15.68 -14.35
N ALA A 3 30.89 15.02 -13.29
CA ALA A 3 30.29 13.70 -13.41
C ALA A 3 29.03 13.80 -14.27
N VAL A 4 29.05 13.18 -15.45
CA VAL A 4 27.89 13.08 -16.34
C VAL A 4 26.97 12.00 -15.79
N LEU A 5 25.67 12.27 -15.73
CA LEU A 5 24.69 11.28 -15.33
C LEU A 5 24.60 10.19 -16.42
N GLY A 6 25.18 9.03 -16.16
CA GLY A 6 25.13 7.90 -17.09
C GLY A 6 23.80 7.16 -17.06
N THR A 7 23.43 6.51 -18.18
CA THR A 7 22.17 5.76 -18.36
C THR A 7 21.93 4.71 -17.27
N SER A 8 22.99 4.07 -16.77
CA SER A 8 22.90 3.09 -15.68
C SER A 8 22.45 3.74 -14.37
N LEU A 9 23.03 4.88 -14.01
CA LEU A 9 22.68 5.63 -12.81
C LEU A 9 21.24 6.15 -12.91
N SER A 10 20.89 6.77 -14.03
CA SER A 10 19.52 7.22 -14.34
C SER A 10 18.48 6.11 -14.15
N ARG A 11 18.70 4.95 -14.77
CA ARG A 11 17.78 3.81 -14.66
C ARG A 11 17.66 3.32 -13.22
N SER A 12 18.78 3.24 -12.50
CA SER A 12 18.78 2.80 -11.10
C SER A 12 18.02 3.77 -10.19
N LEU A 13 18.09 5.08 -10.43
CA LEU A 13 17.39 6.09 -9.65
C LEU A 13 15.87 5.96 -9.82
N VAL A 14 15.40 5.88 -11.07
CA VAL A 14 13.96 5.70 -11.35
C VAL A 14 13.45 4.39 -10.77
N ALA A 15 14.22 3.30 -10.90
CA ALA A 15 13.81 1.99 -10.39
C ALA A 15 13.76 1.92 -8.85
N SER A 16 14.66 2.64 -8.16
CA SER A 16 14.73 2.62 -6.68
C SER A 16 13.78 3.62 -6.03
N LEU A 17 13.59 4.79 -6.64
CA LEU A 17 12.82 5.88 -6.06
C LEU A 17 11.37 5.89 -6.57
N GLY A 18 11.11 5.44 -7.80
CA GLY A 18 9.76 5.31 -8.35
C GLY A 18 8.92 6.58 -8.19
N GLY A 19 7.77 6.46 -7.51
CA GLY A 19 6.88 7.59 -7.21
C GLY A 19 7.49 8.66 -6.29
N ASP A 20 8.55 8.34 -5.55
CA ASP A 20 9.25 9.28 -4.67
C ASP A 20 10.23 10.20 -5.43
N CYS A 21 10.35 10.10 -6.76
CA CYS A 21 11.30 10.91 -7.54
C CYS A 21 11.15 12.43 -7.28
N GLY A 22 9.92 12.93 -7.07
CA GLY A 22 9.69 14.35 -6.77
C GLY A 22 10.21 14.74 -5.38
N THR A 23 9.94 13.92 -4.37
CA THR A 23 10.51 14.13 -3.03
C THR A 23 12.04 14.01 -3.04
N ALA A 24 12.56 13.04 -3.80
CA ALA A 24 13.99 12.82 -3.93
C ALA A 24 14.71 13.97 -4.65
N SER A 25 14.07 14.65 -5.60
CA SER A 25 14.65 15.83 -6.25
C SER A 25 14.82 16.99 -5.27
N GLU A 26 13.87 17.20 -4.37
CA GLU A 26 13.96 18.21 -3.31
C GLU A 26 15.08 17.90 -2.31
N VAL A 27 15.20 16.64 -1.87
CA VAL A 27 16.34 16.20 -1.04
C VAL A 27 17.67 16.40 -1.76
N ALA A 28 17.75 16.03 -3.05
CA ALA A 28 18.93 16.23 -3.87
C ALA A 28 19.28 17.72 -4.01
N ARG A 29 18.29 18.60 -4.14
CA ARG A 29 18.50 20.06 -4.18
C ARG A 29 19.13 20.56 -2.88
N LEU A 30 18.62 20.13 -1.73
CA LEU A 30 19.18 20.49 -0.43
C LEU A 30 20.63 20.01 -0.25
N ILE A 31 20.96 18.82 -0.77
CA ILE A 31 22.35 18.32 -0.78
C ILE A 31 23.24 19.23 -1.64
N ALA A 32 22.78 19.61 -2.83
CA ALA A 32 23.53 20.47 -3.74
C ALA A 32 23.74 21.89 -3.18
N GLU A 33 22.77 22.42 -2.44
CA GLU A 33 22.85 23.72 -1.78
C GLU A 33 23.71 23.71 -0.51
N ARG A 34 23.90 22.55 0.12
CA ARG A 34 24.59 22.39 1.41
C ARG A 34 25.71 21.34 1.35
N PRO A 35 26.77 21.52 0.54
CA PRO A 35 27.76 20.48 0.25
C PRO A 35 28.52 19.92 1.48
N GLU A 36 28.54 20.64 2.62
CA GLU A 36 29.10 20.15 3.89
C GLU A 36 28.06 20.19 5.04
N GLY A 37 26.78 20.35 4.71
CA GLY A 37 25.72 20.57 5.67
C GLY A 37 25.07 19.30 6.20
N THR A 38 24.14 19.51 7.13
CA THR A 38 23.27 18.48 7.69
C THR A 38 21.83 18.68 7.23
N LEU A 39 21.11 17.55 7.14
CA LEU A 39 19.68 17.46 6.90
C LEU A 39 19.06 16.81 8.12
N ASP A 40 18.09 17.48 8.71
CA ASP A 40 17.33 17.01 9.87
C ASP A 40 15.84 16.90 9.52
N GLU A 41 15.04 16.38 10.44
CA GLU A 41 13.59 16.24 10.24
C GLU A 41 12.91 17.58 9.91
N LYS A 42 13.41 18.70 10.45
CA LYS A 42 12.88 20.04 10.16
C LYS A 42 13.13 20.46 8.71
N SER A 43 14.33 20.20 8.20
CA SER A 43 14.71 20.49 6.81
C SER A 43 13.94 19.63 5.80
N LEU A 44 13.31 18.54 6.27
CA LEU A 44 12.64 17.52 5.45
C LEU A 44 11.14 17.43 5.73
N ALA A 45 10.55 18.42 6.41
CA ALA A 45 9.15 18.42 6.83
C ALA A 45 8.13 18.37 5.66
N PHE A 46 8.58 18.55 4.42
CA PHE A 46 7.76 18.46 3.21
C PHE A 46 7.42 17.02 2.79
N ALA A 47 8.03 16.02 3.41
CA ALA A 47 7.96 14.63 2.98
C ALA A 47 7.45 13.69 4.07
N SER A 48 6.78 12.60 3.67
CA SER A 48 6.38 11.56 4.62
C SER A 48 7.59 10.80 5.16
N LYS A 49 7.49 10.31 6.39
CA LYS A 49 8.58 9.55 7.04
C LYS A 49 9.01 8.33 6.23
N SER A 50 8.05 7.61 5.62
CA SER A 50 8.34 6.43 4.81
C SER A 50 9.07 6.76 3.51
N ALA A 51 8.69 7.84 2.83
CA ALA A 51 9.40 8.31 1.63
C ALA A 51 10.83 8.76 1.99
N LEU A 52 10.99 9.53 3.07
CA LEU A 52 12.30 9.99 3.53
C LEU A 52 13.24 8.84 3.88
N THR A 53 12.75 7.80 4.57
CA THR A 53 13.56 6.61 4.87
C THR A 53 14.08 5.97 3.60
N ARG A 54 13.22 5.72 2.60
CA ARG A 54 13.63 5.11 1.32
C ARG A 54 14.65 5.95 0.56
N ILE A 55 14.40 7.26 0.45
CA ILE A 55 15.29 8.20 -0.24
C ILE A 55 16.64 8.26 0.46
N ALA A 56 16.63 8.38 1.80
CA ALA A 56 17.85 8.46 2.58
C ALA A 56 18.68 7.18 2.47
N GLU A 57 18.07 6.00 2.53
CA GLU A 57 18.76 4.72 2.33
C GLU A 57 19.40 4.62 0.93
N ASP A 58 18.69 5.04 -0.11
CA ASP A 58 19.21 5.10 -1.47
C ASP A 58 20.41 6.04 -1.59
N PHE A 59 20.30 7.25 -1.04
CA PHE A 59 21.34 8.28 -1.12
C PHE A 59 22.56 7.96 -0.24
N VAL A 60 22.37 7.34 0.92
CA VAL A 60 23.46 6.83 1.76
C VAL A 60 24.22 5.73 1.03
N ARG A 61 23.51 4.79 0.38
CA ARG A 61 24.15 3.72 -0.41
C ARG A 61 24.97 4.26 -1.58
N ARG A 62 24.57 5.39 -2.17
CA ARG A 62 25.31 6.08 -3.23
C ARG A 62 26.43 6.98 -2.71
N GLY A 63 26.58 7.10 -1.39
CA GLY A 63 27.57 7.95 -0.73
C GLY A 63 27.28 9.45 -0.83
N TRP A 64 26.05 9.84 -1.21
CA TRP A 64 25.61 11.24 -1.27
C TRP A 64 25.10 11.74 0.07
N LEU A 65 24.72 10.82 0.96
CA LEU A 65 24.44 11.08 2.37
C LEU A 65 25.25 10.15 3.27
N THR A 66 25.34 10.53 4.53
CA THR A 66 25.87 9.70 5.62
C THR A 66 24.97 9.88 6.84
N THR A 67 24.57 8.77 7.45
CA THR A 67 23.72 8.79 8.66
C THR A 67 24.50 9.32 9.86
N ILE A 68 23.87 10.21 10.63
CA ILE A 68 24.38 10.73 11.90
C ILE A 68 23.26 10.64 12.96
N PRO A 69 23.56 10.74 14.27
CA PRO A 69 22.54 10.56 15.32
C PRO A 69 21.35 11.53 15.21
N SER A 70 21.54 12.71 14.63
CA SER A 70 20.53 13.76 14.49
C SER A 70 19.89 13.84 13.08
N GLY A 71 20.12 12.85 12.21
CA GLY A 71 19.62 12.84 10.83
C GLY A 71 20.70 12.41 9.83
N TRP A 72 20.96 13.26 8.84
CA TRP A 72 21.92 12.98 7.78
C TRP A 72 22.90 14.13 7.57
N ARG A 73 24.11 13.79 7.11
CA ARG A 73 25.09 14.74 6.60
C ARG A 73 25.31 14.47 5.12
N VAL A 74 25.65 15.50 4.35
CA VAL A 74 26.11 15.29 2.97
C VAL A 74 27.31 14.36 2.95
N GLY A 75 27.22 13.35 2.10
CA GLY A 75 28.18 12.25 2.04
C GLY A 75 29.45 12.63 1.29
N PRO A 76 30.48 11.77 1.37
CA PRO A 76 31.80 12.06 0.80
C PRO A 76 31.86 11.95 -0.73
N LEU A 77 30.86 11.32 -1.37
CA LEU A 77 30.83 11.19 -2.83
C LEU A 77 30.02 12.34 -3.45
N PRO A 78 30.57 13.05 -4.45
CA PRO A 78 29.86 14.15 -5.08
C PRO A 78 28.67 13.63 -5.87
N MET A 79 27.50 14.21 -5.61
CA MET A 79 26.31 13.95 -6.41
C MET A 79 26.44 14.61 -7.79
N PRO A 80 26.18 13.90 -8.90
CA PRO A 80 26.19 14.51 -10.23
C PRO A 80 25.16 15.64 -10.34
N GLN A 81 25.54 16.79 -10.90
CA GLN A 81 24.67 17.97 -11.02
C GLN A 81 23.36 17.69 -11.77
N ALA A 82 23.38 16.75 -12.71
CA ALA A 82 22.21 16.38 -13.49
C ALA A 82 21.19 15.51 -12.72
N VAL A 83 21.46 15.08 -11.48
CA VAL A 83 20.52 14.27 -10.68
C VAL A 83 19.24 15.06 -10.37
N VAL A 84 19.35 16.32 -9.95
CA VAL A 84 18.18 17.15 -9.61
C VAL A 84 17.22 17.29 -10.80
N PRO A 85 17.63 17.85 -11.97
CA PRO A 85 16.71 17.98 -13.10
C PRO A 85 16.26 16.64 -13.69
N PHE A 86 17.06 15.57 -13.54
CA PHE A 86 16.63 14.23 -13.94
C PHE A 86 15.49 13.70 -13.07
N LEU A 87 15.60 13.83 -11.75
CA LEU A 87 14.55 13.38 -10.82
C LEU A 87 13.27 14.21 -10.96
N GLU A 88 13.40 15.52 -11.22
CA GLU A 88 12.25 16.38 -11.58
C GLU A 88 11.56 15.89 -12.86
N GLY A 89 12.32 15.64 -13.93
CA GLY A 89 11.78 15.10 -15.18
C GLY A 89 11.14 13.71 -15.01
N ALA A 90 11.76 12.84 -14.21
CA ALA A 90 11.20 11.53 -13.87
C ALA A 90 9.89 11.65 -13.08
N ALA A 91 9.80 12.59 -12.14
CA ALA A 91 8.59 12.87 -11.38
C ALA A 91 7.46 13.36 -12.30
N VAL A 92 7.77 14.28 -13.23
CA VAL A 92 6.81 14.76 -14.23
C VAL A 92 6.36 13.62 -15.14
N MET A 93 7.28 12.79 -15.64
CA MET A 93 6.92 11.62 -16.45
C MET A 93 6.04 10.63 -15.66
N HIS A 94 6.33 10.41 -14.38
CA HIS A 94 5.49 9.60 -13.50
C HIS A 94 4.11 10.20 -13.28
N ALA A 95 4.00 11.53 -13.19
CA ALA A 95 2.73 12.23 -13.03
C ALA A 95 1.88 12.26 -14.32
N ILE A 96 2.52 12.17 -15.50
CA ILE A 96 1.85 12.24 -16.82
C ILE A 96 1.43 10.86 -17.34
N ASP A 97 1.77 9.76 -16.66
CA ASP A 97 1.34 8.40 -17.02
C ASP A 97 0.28 7.84 -16.05
N PRO A 98 -0.95 8.39 -16.03
CA PRO A 98 -2.03 7.96 -15.13
C PRO A 98 -2.54 6.54 -15.44
N GLU A 99 -2.17 5.97 -16.58
CA GLU A 99 -2.53 4.60 -16.97
C GLU A 99 -1.43 3.58 -16.66
N ARG A 100 -0.27 4.02 -16.12
CA ARG A 100 0.76 3.06 -15.72
C ARG A 100 0.23 2.22 -14.56
N PRO A 101 0.07 0.90 -14.73
CA PRO A 101 -0.31 0.04 -13.64
C PRO A 101 0.80 0.10 -12.58
N THR A 102 0.53 0.79 -11.48
CA THR A 102 1.38 0.72 -10.30
C THR A 102 0.96 -0.50 -9.52
N SER A 103 1.81 -1.52 -9.47
CA SER A 103 1.61 -2.67 -8.59
C SER A 103 2.74 -2.72 -7.57
N ILE A 104 2.37 -2.57 -6.30
CA ILE A 104 3.29 -2.65 -5.18
C ILE A 104 3.05 -3.98 -4.46
N ALA A 105 4.13 -4.71 -4.19
CA ALA A 105 4.05 -5.93 -3.42
C ALA A 105 3.75 -5.61 -1.95
N VAL A 106 2.73 -6.27 -1.42
CA VAL A 106 2.24 -6.10 -0.05
C VAL A 106 2.51 -7.39 0.71
N VAL A 107 3.16 -7.31 1.87
CA VAL A 107 3.55 -8.48 2.65
C VAL A 107 3.17 -8.32 4.11
N THR A 108 2.57 -9.37 4.69
CA THR A 108 2.56 -9.57 6.14
C THR A 108 3.69 -10.52 6.49
N LEU A 109 4.58 -10.12 7.39
CA LEU A 109 5.60 -11.01 7.93
C LEU A 109 5.12 -11.65 9.22
N PRO A 110 5.43 -12.94 9.47
CA PRO A 110 5.23 -13.56 10.78
C PRO A 110 5.97 -12.78 11.87
N PRO A 111 5.46 -12.79 13.13
CA PRO A 111 6.15 -12.18 14.26
C PRO A 111 7.53 -12.80 14.46
N SER A 112 8.42 -12.01 15.05
CA SER A 112 9.76 -12.49 15.39
C SER A 112 9.71 -13.64 16.40
N PRO A 113 10.59 -14.66 16.26
CA PRO A 113 11.58 -14.82 15.19
C PRO A 113 10.94 -15.32 13.88
N SER A 114 11.35 -14.75 12.74
CA SER A 114 10.80 -15.09 11.41
C SER A 114 11.90 -15.31 10.37
N SER A 115 12.01 -16.54 9.86
CA SER A 115 13.03 -16.90 8.86
C SER A 115 12.90 -16.10 7.57
N ILE A 116 11.66 -15.81 7.14
CA ILE A 116 11.44 -14.99 5.95
C ILE A 116 11.77 -13.52 6.19
N ALA A 117 11.49 -12.99 7.39
CA ALA A 117 11.89 -11.64 7.75
C ALA A 117 13.42 -11.49 7.76
N ALA A 118 14.16 -12.55 8.15
CA ALA A 118 15.62 -12.58 8.09
C ALA A 118 16.17 -12.74 6.65
N ALA A 119 15.46 -13.47 5.78
CA ALA A 119 15.89 -13.76 4.42
C ALA A 119 15.60 -12.61 3.42
N LEU A 120 14.47 -11.91 3.56
CA LEU A 120 14.03 -10.88 2.61
C LEU A 120 15.07 -9.77 2.37
N PRO A 121 15.72 -9.19 3.41
CA PRO A 121 16.75 -8.18 3.21
C PRO A 121 17.93 -8.64 2.33
N GLN A 122 18.18 -9.96 2.30
CA GLN A 122 19.27 -10.57 1.54
C GLN A 122 18.94 -10.72 0.05
N THR A 123 17.68 -10.53 -0.36
CA THR A 123 17.23 -10.64 -1.75
C THR A 123 17.49 -9.39 -2.59
N GLY A 124 18.09 -8.36 -1.99
CA GLY A 124 18.41 -7.09 -2.66
C GLY A 124 17.35 -6.02 -2.42
N LEU A 125 17.52 -4.85 -3.05
CA LEU A 125 16.83 -3.61 -2.68
C LEU A 125 15.30 -3.62 -2.84
N ALA A 126 14.75 -4.54 -3.64
CA ALA A 126 13.32 -4.62 -3.89
C ALA A 126 12.50 -4.91 -2.62
N HIS A 127 13.12 -5.48 -1.56
CA HIS A 127 12.44 -5.68 -0.28
C HIS A 127 12.10 -4.35 0.44
N ALA A 128 12.84 -3.28 0.19
CA ALA A 128 12.58 -1.96 0.77
C ALA A 128 11.33 -1.30 0.17
N SER A 129 10.88 -1.79 -1.00
CA SER A 129 9.65 -1.34 -1.65
C SER A 129 8.41 -2.11 -1.19
N LEU A 130 8.54 -3.05 -0.25
CA LEU A 130 7.41 -3.80 0.29
C LEU A 130 6.57 -2.90 1.21
N VAL A 131 5.25 -3.02 1.08
CA VAL A 131 4.29 -2.35 1.96
C VAL A 131 3.68 -3.38 2.91
N SER A 132 3.46 -3.02 4.17
CA SER A 132 2.78 -3.95 5.09
C SER A 132 1.31 -4.08 4.70
N THR A 133 0.70 -5.23 4.94
CA THR A 133 -0.73 -5.42 4.66
C THR A 133 -1.61 -4.40 5.39
N GLY A 134 -1.25 -4.04 6.63
CA GLY A 134 -1.96 -3.00 7.38
C GLY A 134 -1.89 -1.65 6.68
N ASP A 135 -0.69 -1.20 6.32
CA ASP A 135 -0.48 0.08 5.63
C ASP A 135 -1.20 0.11 4.27
N ALA A 136 -1.24 -1.01 3.55
CA ALA A 136 -1.93 -1.09 2.26
C ALA A 136 -3.45 -0.92 2.43
N PHE A 137 -4.07 -1.56 3.42
CA PHE A 137 -5.49 -1.39 3.69
C PHE A 137 -5.82 0.03 4.21
N GLU A 138 -4.96 0.61 5.03
CA GLU A 138 -5.10 2.00 5.48
C GLU A 138 -5.01 2.98 4.30
N GLN A 139 -4.05 2.80 3.39
CA GLN A 139 -3.94 3.60 2.17
C GLN A 139 -5.20 3.53 1.30
N ILE A 140 -5.80 2.35 1.16
CA ILE A 140 -7.06 2.19 0.41
C ILE A 140 -8.20 2.90 1.12
N ALA A 141 -8.34 2.73 2.43
CA ALA A 141 -9.39 3.39 3.19
C ALA A 141 -9.30 4.92 3.07
N ASP A 142 -8.09 5.46 3.23
CA ASP A 142 -7.82 6.91 3.14
C ASP A 142 -8.04 7.45 1.72
N ALA A 143 -7.79 6.65 0.68
CA ALA A 143 -7.97 7.05 -0.71
C ALA A 143 -9.45 7.05 -1.18
N ALA A 144 -10.33 6.31 -0.52
CA ALA A 144 -11.70 6.15 -0.96
C ALA A 144 -12.58 7.39 -0.66
N VAL A 145 -13.25 7.90 -1.70
CA VAL A 145 -14.09 9.12 -1.64
C VAL A 145 -15.56 8.85 -1.94
N ASP A 146 -15.87 8.00 -2.91
CA ASP A 146 -17.25 7.67 -3.25
C ASP A 146 -17.66 6.29 -2.69
N ASN A 147 -16.79 5.29 -2.83
CA ASN A 147 -17.04 3.90 -2.50
C ASN A 147 -15.81 3.26 -1.84
N PHE A 148 -16.00 2.65 -0.67
CA PHE A 148 -15.02 1.79 -0.03
C PHE A 148 -15.60 0.39 0.16
N THR A 149 -14.95 -0.62 -0.42
CA THR A 149 -15.41 -2.01 -0.37
C THR A 149 -14.35 -2.93 0.19
N ILE A 150 -14.73 -3.77 1.14
CA ILE A 150 -13.93 -4.90 1.63
C ILE A 150 -14.64 -6.20 1.24
N LEU A 151 -13.97 -7.07 0.49
CA LEU A 151 -14.40 -8.43 0.20
C LEU A 151 -13.49 -9.39 0.97
N THR A 152 -14.03 -10.15 1.93
CA THR A 152 -13.27 -11.12 2.70
C THR A 152 -14.06 -12.40 2.99
N PRO A 153 -13.54 -13.60 2.67
CA PRO A 153 -14.26 -14.84 2.87
C PRO A 153 -14.10 -15.39 4.30
N PHE A 154 -13.18 -14.82 5.07
CA PHE A 154 -12.93 -15.20 6.46
C PHE A 154 -12.87 -13.94 7.30
N LEU A 155 -13.71 -13.89 8.32
CA LEU A 155 -13.84 -12.77 9.24
C LEU A 155 -14.09 -13.31 10.65
N ASN A 156 -13.25 -12.93 11.60
CA ASN A 156 -13.47 -13.16 13.03
C ASN A 156 -13.72 -11.83 13.75
N GLN A 157 -13.94 -11.85 15.07
CA GLN A 157 -14.24 -10.64 15.84
C GLN A 157 -13.13 -9.58 15.73
N ASP A 158 -11.88 -9.97 15.92
CA ASP A 158 -10.75 -9.03 15.83
C ASP A 158 -10.54 -8.48 14.41
N GLY A 159 -10.76 -9.32 13.40
CA GLY A 159 -10.73 -8.93 12.00
C GLY A 159 -11.83 -7.94 11.66
N LEU A 160 -13.02 -8.11 12.25
CA LEU A 160 -14.09 -7.12 12.15
C LEU A 160 -13.66 -5.81 12.80
N GLU A 161 -13.08 -5.82 14.00
CA GLU A 161 -12.58 -4.59 14.65
C GLU A 161 -11.60 -3.83 13.74
N PHE A 162 -10.68 -4.53 13.09
CA PHE A 162 -9.79 -3.92 12.09
C PHE A 162 -10.56 -3.34 10.90
N VAL A 163 -11.50 -4.10 10.32
CA VAL A 163 -12.35 -3.63 9.21
C VAL A 163 -13.16 -2.39 9.59
N LEU A 164 -13.71 -2.33 10.80
CA LEU A 164 -14.46 -1.17 11.27
C LEU A 164 -13.58 0.07 11.40
N ARG A 165 -12.34 -0.07 11.91
CA ARG A 165 -11.37 1.04 11.91
C ARG A 165 -11.07 1.56 10.51
N LEU A 166 -10.94 0.68 9.51
CA LEU A 166 -10.77 1.11 8.12
C LEU A 166 -12.00 1.92 7.64
N TYR A 167 -13.22 1.48 7.97
CA TYR A 167 -14.44 2.20 7.62
C TYR A 167 -14.62 3.54 8.36
N GLU A 168 -14.00 3.71 9.52
CA GLU A 168 -13.95 4.98 10.26
C GLU A 168 -12.98 5.98 9.62
N ARG A 169 -11.90 5.49 9.01
CA ARG A 169 -10.90 6.34 8.34
C ARG A 169 -11.36 6.90 7.01
N THR A 170 -12.18 6.14 6.27
CA THR A 170 -12.56 6.52 4.92
C THR A 170 -13.55 7.70 4.88
N SER A 171 -13.40 8.55 3.87
CA SER A 171 -14.37 9.58 3.51
C SER A 171 -15.51 9.08 2.61
N ALA A 172 -15.46 7.80 2.20
CA ALA A 172 -16.40 7.21 1.26
C ALA A 172 -17.86 7.29 1.73
N LYS A 173 -18.73 7.77 0.84
CA LYS A 173 -20.17 7.85 1.06
C LYS A 173 -20.83 6.47 1.09
N ALA A 174 -20.38 5.57 0.22
CA ALA A 174 -20.84 4.19 0.15
C ALA A 174 -19.80 3.24 0.75
N LYS A 175 -20.23 2.41 1.69
CA LYS A 175 -19.37 1.47 2.41
C LYS A 175 -19.95 0.06 2.27
N CYS A 176 -19.17 -0.90 1.75
CA CYS A 176 -19.67 -2.23 1.43
C CYS A 176 -18.76 -3.35 1.95
N LEU A 177 -19.27 -4.13 2.91
CA LEU A 177 -18.61 -5.33 3.41
C LEU A 177 -19.22 -6.58 2.76
N ILE A 178 -18.44 -7.27 1.95
CA ILE A 178 -18.83 -8.51 1.30
C ILE A 178 -18.16 -9.68 2.01
N VAL A 179 -18.96 -10.58 2.56
CA VAL A 179 -18.51 -11.80 3.23
C VAL A 179 -19.10 -13.03 2.53
N ARG A 180 -18.76 -14.23 3.03
CA ARG A 180 -19.44 -15.46 2.65
C ARG A 180 -20.05 -16.13 3.89
N GLN A 181 -21.13 -16.89 3.68
CA GLN A 181 -21.81 -17.68 4.70
C GLN A 181 -20.91 -18.77 5.29
N ALA A 182 -20.04 -19.37 4.47
CA ALA A 182 -19.19 -20.48 4.90
C ALA A 182 -18.19 -20.03 5.99
N GLY A 183 -18.33 -20.60 7.19
CA GLY A 183 -17.55 -20.26 8.38
C GLY A 183 -18.29 -19.28 9.30
N ASP A 184 -17.54 -18.46 10.03
CA ASP A 184 -18.09 -17.55 11.03
C ASP A 184 -18.42 -16.14 10.53
N ALA A 185 -18.08 -15.80 9.28
CA ALA A 185 -18.09 -14.41 8.83
C ALA A 185 -19.49 -13.77 8.88
N CYS A 186 -20.52 -14.40 8.32
CA CYS A 186 -21.91 -13.90 8.43
C CYS A 186 -22.40 -13.82 9.87
N ARG A 187 -22.04 -14.80 10.72
CA ARG A 187 -22.39 -14.79 12.15
C ARG A 187 -21.79 -13.59 12.86
N ILE A 188 -20.51 -13.28 12.61
CA ILE A 188 -19.81 -12.12 13.16
C ILE A 188 -20.47 -10.81 12.70
N VAL A 189 -20.85 -10.71 11.43
CA VAL A 189 -21.59 -9.55 10.91
C VAL A 189 -22.92 -9.36 11.65
N HIS A 190 -23.72 -10.42 11.80
CA HIS A 190 -24.99 -10.34 12.52
C HIS A 190 -24.83 -9.95 14.00
N GLN A 191 -23.84 -10.52 14.70
CA GLN A 191 -23.59 -10.22 16.11
C GLN A 191 -23.20 -8.75 16.35
N ASN A 192 -22.65 -8.09 15.34
CA ASN A 192 -22.18 -6.71 15.41
C ASN A 192 -23.02 -5.76 14.53
N SER A 193 -24.25 -6.16 14.17
CA SER A 193 -25.13 -5.43 13.23
C SER A 193 -25.29 -3.95 13.56
N ARG A 194 -25.47 -3.63 14.85
CA ARG A 194 -25.64 -2.25 15.33
C ARG A 194 -24.43 -1.38 15.03
N GLN A 195 -23.22 -1.88 15.27
CA GLN A 195 -21.99 -1.13 15.05
C GLN A 195 -21.73 -0.95 13.55
N ILE A 196 -21.93 -2.01 12.75
CA ILE A 196 -21.80 -1.98 11.29
C ILE A 196 -22.77 -0.96 10.69
N ARG A 197 -24.04 -0.98 11.14
CA ARG A 197 -25.08 -0.05 10.71
C ARG A 197 -24.78 1.39 11.14
N ALA A 198 -24.29 1.61 12.35
CA ALA A 198 -23.95 2.94 12.85
C ALA A 198 -22.87 3.64 11.98
N LEU A 199 -21.97 2.86 11.39
CA LEU A 199 -20.95 3.35 10.45
C LEU A 199 -21.44 3.50 9.01
N GLY A 200 -22.71 3.20 8.73
CA GLY A 200 -23.30 3.28 7.39
C GLY A 200 -22.85 2.17 6.44
N ILE A 201 -22.37 1.05 6.96
CA ILE A 201 -21.86 -0.06 6.15
C ILE A 201 -23.02 -0.93 5.69
N SER A 202 -23.10 -1.17 4.38
CA SER A 202 -23.94 -2.22 3.79
C SER A 202 -23.18 -3.54 3.80
N ALA A 203 -23.78 -4.60 4.33
CA ALA A 203 -23.17 -5.92 4.34
C ALA A 203 -23.91 -6.87 3.38
N CYS A 204 -23.17 -7.70 2.63
CA CYS A 204 -23.75 -8.73 1.79
C CYS A 204 -22.96 -10.04 1.85
N ASP A 205 -23.67 -11.13 1.57
CA ASP A 205 -23.18 -12.49 1.50
C ASP A 205 -23.10 -12.93 0.04
N TYR A 206 -21.90 -13.26 -0.41
CA TYR A 206 -21.67 -13.91 -1.68
C TYR A 206 -21.40 -15.40 -1.50
N THR A 207 -22.50 -16.12 -1.23
CA THR A 207 -22.58 -17.58 -1.23
C THR A 207 -23.85 -17.97 -1.96
N ILE A 208 -23.71 -18.49 -3.17
CA ILE A 208 -24.83 -18.93 -4.00
C ILE A 208 -24.85 -20.45 -3.99
N GLU A 209 -25.91 -21.02 -3.43
CA GLU A 209 -26.17 -22.46 -3.48
C GLU A 209 -26.37 -22.92 -4.92
N LEU A 210 -25.64 -23.97 -5.29
CA LEU A 210 -25.78 -24.68 -6.55
C LEU A 210 -26.21 -26.12 -6.26
N GLY A 211 -26.81 -26.80 -7.25
CA GLY A 211 -27.23 -28.20 -7.10
C GLY A 211 -26.09 -29.15 -6.69
N SER A 212 -24.83 -28.77 -6.93
CA SER A 212 -23.62 -29.45 -6.46
C SER A 212 -22.61 -28.46 -5.88
N GLY A 213 -22.87 -27.93 -4.68
CA GLY A 213 -21.92 -27.09 -3.94
C GLY A 213 -22.31 -25.61 -3.93
N PHE A 214 -21.30 -24.73 -3.98
CA PHE A 214 -21.51 -23.29 -3.85
C PHE A 214 -20.66 -22.52 -4.85
N GLU A 215 -21.26 -21.51 -5.45
CA GLU A 215 -20.53 -20.40 -6.06
C GLU A 215 -20.17 -19.41 -4.95
N THR A 216 -18.87 -19.17 -4.80
CA THR A 216 -18.31 -18.32 -3.74
C THR A 216 -16.92 -17.82 -4.15
N PHE A 217 -16.22 -17.18 -3.22
CA PHE A 217 -14.92 -16.56 -3.46
C PHE A 217 -13.89 -16.96 -2.40
N HIS A 218 -12.61 -16.83 -2.78
CA HIS A 218 -11.46 -16.98 -1.88
C HIS A 218 -10.55 -15.74 -1.86
N ALA A 219 -10.76 -14.81 -2.79
CA ALA A 219 -10.01 -13.55 -2.86
C ALA A 219 -10.27 -12.68 -1.64
N LYS A 220 -9.27 -11.90 -1.23
CA LYS A 220 -9.43 -10.83 -0.25
C LYS A 220 -9.07 -9.53 -0.93
N VAL A 221 -9.99 -8.58 -0.87
CA VAL A 221 -9.90 -7.35 -1.64
C VAL A 221 -10.25 -6.18 -0.73
N GLY A 222 -9.43 -5.14 -0.81
CA GLY A 222 -9.82 -3.78 -0.43
C GLY A 222 -9.88 -2.94 -1.70
N LEU A 223 -10.93 -2.16 -1.86
CA LEU A 223 -11.15 -1.36 -3.06
C LEU A 223 -11.60 0.05 -2.69
N ALA A 224 -10.86 1.04 -3.19
CA ALA A 224 -11.20 2.45 -3.15
C ALA A 224 -11.67 2.88 -4.54
N ASP A 225 -12.94 3.25 -4.63
CA ASP A 225 -13.58 3.70 -5.85
C ASP A 225 -13.33 2.73 -7.02
N ASN A 226 -12.72 3.20 -8.10
CA ASN A 226 -12.22 2.37 -9.20
C ASN A 226 -10.70 2.49 -9.38
N GLU A 227 -10.02 3.15 -8.45
CA GLU A 227 -8.68 3.71 -8.70
C GLU A 227 -7.58 2.98 -7.93
N LEU A 228 -7.89 2.35 -6.79
CA LEU A 228 -6.91 1.64 -5.98
C LEU A 228 -7.49 0.35 -5.38
N ALA A 229 -6.81 -0.77 -5.57
CA ALA A 229 -7.24 -2.07 -5.09
C ALA A 229 -6.09 -2.86 -4.46
N TYR A 230 -6.31 -3.45 -3.29
CA TYR A 230 -5.51 -4.55 -2.78
C TYR A 230 -6.15 -5.87 -3.23
N VAL A 231 -5.35 -6.80 -3.74
CA VAL A 231 -5.76 -8.19 -3.94
C VAL A 231 -4.67 -9.11 -3.40
N GLY A 232 -5.02 -10.02 -2.49
CA GLY A 232 -4.02 -10.91 -1.90
C GLY A 232 -4.58 -12.02 -1.02
N SER A 233 -3.66 -12.65 -0.28
CA SER A 233 -3.95 -13.80 0.58
C SER A 233 -4.36 -13.41 2.00
N ALA A 234 -4.16 -12.16 2.42
CA ALA A 234 -4.41 -11.74 3.80
C ALA A 234 -5.88 -11.87 4.20
N ASN A 235 -6.15 -12.79 5.12
CA ASN A 235 -7.46 -12.94 5.75
C ASN A 235 -7.70 -11.85 6.79
N MET A 236 -8.97 -11.44 6.94
CA MET A 236 -9.42 -10.63 8.08
C MET A 236 -9.64 -11.50 9.31
N THR A 237 -8.62 -12.26 9.69
CA THR A 237 -8.60 -13.10 10.89
C THR A 237 -7.27 -12.88 11.59
N MET A 238 -7.27 -12.53 12.87
CA MET A 238 -6.01 -12.31 13.62
C MET A 238 -5.03 -13.49 13.57
N PHE A 239 -5.53 -14.71 13.31
CA PHE A 239 -4.72 -15.92 13.20
C PHE A 239 -3.79 -15.94 11.97
N SER A 240 -4.00 -15.08 10.97
CA SER A 240 -3.04 -14.90 9.86
C SER A 240 -1.73 -14.23 10.30
N ARG A 241 -1.64 -13.69 11.53
CA ARG A 241 -0.40 -13.06 12.02
C ARG A 241 0.79 -14.02 12.08
N ASN A 242 0.59 -15.32 12.25
CA ASN A 242 1.69 -16.30 12.23
C ASN A 242 2.07 -16.79 10.83
N SER A 243 1.32 -16.37 9.81
CA SER A 243 1.55 -16.74 8.41
C SER A 243 2.13 -15.56 7.65
N MET A 244 2.96 -15.86 6.65
CA MET A 244 3.30 -14.86 5.66
C MET A 244 2.12 -14.69 4.71
N GLU A 245 1.69 -13.46 4.50
CA GLU A 245 0.67 -13.11 3.51
C GLU A 245 1.31 -12.29 2.41
N LEU A 246 0.85 -12.48 1.17
CA LEU A 246 1.29 -11.74 0.01
C LEU A 246 0.07 -11.19 -0.74
N GLY A 247 0.20 -9.96 -1.21
CA GLY A 247 -0.76 -9.35 -2.09
C GLY A 247 -0.14 -8.28 -2.97
N LEU A 248 -0.97 -7.66 -3.77
CA LEU A 248 -0.61 -6.55 -4.63
C LEU A 248 -1.55 -5.38 -4.34
N LEU A 249 -0.98 -4.22 -4.06
CA LEU A 249 -1.68 -2.94 -4.11
C LEU A 249 -1.53 -2.38 -5.52
N SER A 250 -2.63 -2.31 -6.25
CA SER A 250 -2.67 -1.97 -7.66
C SER A 250 -3.51 -0.73 -7.94
N GLY A 251 -2.98 0.18 -8.76
CA GLY A 251 -3.66 1.40 -9.21
C GLY A 251 -4.07 1.36 -10.69
N GLY A 252 -4.85 2.35 -11.12
CA GLY A 252 -5.18 2.60 -12.53
C GLY A 252 -5.99 1.47 -13.17
N GLN A 253 -5.63 1.06 -14.39
CA GLN A 253 -6.40 0.07 -15.16
C GLN A 253 -6.61 -1.25 -14.40
N ALA A 254 -5.61 -1.72 -13.64
CA ALA A 254 -5.73 -2.95 -12.87
C ALA A 254 -6.81 -2.85 -11.77
N ALA A 255 -6.86 -1.73 -11.06
CA ALA A 255 -7.89 -1.46 -10.05
C ALA A 255 -9.29 -1.41 -10.68
N ARG A 256 -9.44 -0.77 -11.86
CA ARG A 256 -10.72 -0.71 -12.59
C ARG A 256 -11.25 -2.09 -12.98
N VAL A 257 -10.35 -3.00 -13.38
CA VAL A 257 -10.74 -4.39 -13.68
C VAL A 257 -11.22 -5.11 -12.41
N VAL A 258 -10.51 -4.95 -11.29
CA VAL A 258 -10.97 -5.48 -9.98
C VAL A 258 -12.33 -4.89 -9.60
N ALA A 259 -12.53 -3.59 -9.75
CA ALA A 259 -13.79 -2.93 -9.47
C ALA A 259 -14.95 -3.47 -10.31
N ASN A 260 -14.73 -3.82 -11.58
CA ASN A 260 -15.74 -4.49 -12.42
C ASN A 260 -16.17 -5.84 -11.86
N VAL A 261 -15.21 -6.65 -11.40
CA VAL A 261 -15.48 -7.96 -10.78
C VAL A 261 -16.26 -7.77 -9.48
N ILE A 262 -15.82 -6.84 -8.61
CA ILE A 262 -16.51 -6.55 -7.34
C ILE A 262 -17.94 -6.05 -7.59
N ARG A 263 -18.15 -5.18 -8.57
CA ARG A 263 -19.51 -4.75 -8.96
C ARG A 263 -20.38 -5.92 -9.41
N ALA A 264 -19.83 -6.88 -10.15
CA ALA A 264 -20.56 -8.08 -10.54
C ALA A 264 -20.94 -8.92 -9.31
N VAL A 265 -20.01 -9.10 -8.36
CA VAL A 265 -20.27 -9.77 -7.08
C VAL A 265 -21.40 -9.08 -6.31
N VAL A 266 -21.33 -7.76 -6.13
CA VAL A 266 -22.36 -7.00 -5.41
C VAL A 266 -23.74 -7.15 -6.03
N LYS A 267 -23.84 -7.25 -7.36
CA LYS A 267 -25.12 -7.44 -8.08
C LYS A 267 -25.79 -8.78 -7.78
N VAL A 268 -25.01 -9.82 -7.46
CA VAL A 268 -25.53 -11.19 -7.24
C VAL A 268 -25.49 -11.61 -5.78
N ALA A 269 -24.74 -10.91 -4.94
CA ALA A 269 -24.66 -11.13 -3.51
C ALA A 269 -26.00 -10.82 -2.81
N ARG A 270 -26.31 -11.56 -1.76
CA ARG A 270 -27.52 -11.40 -0.97
C ARG A 270 -27.26 -10.39 0.16
N PRO A 271 -28.08 -9.35 0.35
CA PRO A 271 -27.92 -8.44 1.49
C PRO A 271 -28.03 -9.19 2.82
N ILE A 272 -27.17 -8.84 3.78
CA ILE A 272 -27.25 -9.33 5.16
C ILE A 272 -28.08 -8.33 5.96
N PRO A 273 -29.25 -8.72 6.50
CA PRO A 273 -30.05 -7.80 7.32
C PRO A 273 -29.31 -7.36 8.59
N LEU A 274 -29.13 -6.04 8.73
CA LEU A 274 -28.50 -5.41 9.91
C LEU A 274 -29.59 -4.86 10.84
N LEU A 275 -30.14 -5.74 11.66
CA LEU A 275 -31.19 -5.43 12.64
C LEU A 275 -30.64 -4.64 13.85
#